data_AF-A0A645AEM3-F1
#
_entry.id   AF-A0A645AEM3-F1
#
_cell.length_a   1.000
_cell.length_b   1.000
_cell.length_c   1.000
_cell.angle_alpha   90.00
_cell.angle_beta   90.00
_cell.angle_gamma   90.00
#
_symmetry.space_group_name_H-M   'P 1'
#
loop_
_entity.id
_entity.type
_entity.pdbx_description
1 polymer ?
#
loop_
_entity_poly.entity_id
_entity_poly.type
_entity_poly.pdbx_seq_one_letter_code
_entity_poly.pdbx_strand_id
1 'polypeptide(L)'
;MNSRFFGNDLNKVPSQALTVGVKTVTDSREVIVLVNGHGKARALQATIEGGVSQSWTCSALQLHPKALIVCDEAACGELKVDTYKYFKDIESENLSVENLLK
;
A
#
# COMPACT_ATOMS: atom_id res chain seq x y z
N MET A 1 1.50 3.71 16.30
CA MET A 1 1.90 2.49 17.05
C MET A 1 0.63 1.83 17.60
N ASN A 2 0.60 0.50 17.78
CA ASN A 2 -0.64 -0.23 18.12
C ASN A 2 -1.08 -0.06 19.59
N SER A 3 -0.22 0.50 20.45
CA SER A 3 -0.51 0.78 21.87
C SER A 3 -1.78 1.60 22.11
N ARG A 4 -2.23 2.40 21.14
CA ARG A 4 -3.52 3.11 21.20
C ARG A 4 -4.72 2.20 21.48
N PHE A 5 -4.67 0.94 21.06
CA PHE A 5 -5.72 -0.05 21.27
C PHE A 5 -5.61 -0.77 22.63
N PHE A 6 -4.51 -0.55 23.36
CA PHE A 6 -4.20 -1.21 24.63
C PHE A 6 -4.09 -0.19 25.79
N GLY A 7 -4.86 0.90 25.71
CA GLY A 7 -4.86 1.96 26.72
C GLY A 7 -3.56 2.77 26.78
N ASN A 8 -2.86 2.89 25.65
CA ASN A 8 -1.54 3.51 25.53
C ASN A 8 -0.44 2.83 26.37
N ASP A 9 -0.68 1.60 26.85
CA ASP A 9 0.30 0.81 27.58
C ASP A 9 1.01 -0.17 26.63
N LEU A 10 2.31 0.00 26.47
CA LEU A 10 3.15 -0.85 25.61
C LEU A 10 3.27 -2.29 26.13
N ASN A 11 3.21 -2.49 27.45
CA ASN A 11 3.37 -3.81 28.04
C ASN A 11 2.17 -4.73 27.78
N LYS A 12 1.02 -4.13 27.41
CA LYS A 12 -0.21 -4.85 27.07
C LYS A 12 -0.29 -5.26 25.60
N VAL A 13 0.59 -4.73 24.74
CA VAL A 13 0.63 -5.11 23.32
C VAL A 13 1.28 -6.48 23.19
N PRO A 14 0.60 -7.48 22.57
CA PRO A 14 1.21 -8.78 22.33
C PRO A 14 2.52 -8.68 21.55
N SER A 15 3.57 -9.36 22.02
CA SER A 15 4.90 -9.33 21.39
C SER A 15 5.02 -10.18 20.13
N GLN A 16 4.07 -11.10 19.92
CA GLN A 16 4.05 -12.04 18.80
C GLN A 16 2.67 -12.06 18.15
N ALA A 17 2.66 -12.35 16.85
CA ALA A 17 1.45 -12.51 16.06
C ALA A 17 1.63 -13.61 15.01
N LEU A 18 0.54 -14.29 14.66
CA LEU A 18 0.50 -15.17 13.51
C LEU A 18 0.07 -14.34 12.30
N THR A 19 0.86 -14.39 11.23
CA THR A 19 0.60 -13.66 9.98
C THR A 19 0.79 -14.60 8.79
N VAL A 20 0.06 -14.33 7.72
CA VAL A 20 0.37 -14.91 6.42
C VAL A 20 1.72 -14.39 5.92
N GLY A 21 2.45 -15.23 5.18
CA GLY A 21 3.71 -14.83 4.57
C GLY A 21 3.49 -13.96 3.34
N VAL A 22 4.54 -13.22 2.95
CA VAL A 22 4.52 -12.39 1.73
C VAL A 22 4.19 -13.26 0.51
N LYS A 23 4.79 -14.45 0.41
CA LYS A 23 4.51 -15.40 -0.66
C LYS A 23 3.03 -15.79 -0.74
N THR A 24 2.41 -16.06 0.41
CA THR A 24 0.99 -16.43 0.46
C THR A 24 0.09 -15.31 -0.08
N VAL A 25 0.45 -14.05 0.18
CA VAL A 25 -0.27 -12.89 -0.38
C VAL A 25 -0.05 -12.80 -1.89
N THR A 26 1.19 -12.91 -2.35
CA THR A 26 1.54 -12.83 -3.78
C THR A 26 1.12 -14.06 -4.60
N ASP A 27 0.75 -15.17 -3.98
CA ASP A 27 0.19 -16.33 -4.66
C ASP A 27 -1.33 -16.17 -4.95
N SER A 28 -1.93 -15.06 -4.51
CA SER A 28 -3.35 -14.74 -4.79
C SER A 28 -3.58 -14.44 -6.27
N ARG A 29 -4.83 -14.54 -6.74
CA ARG A 29 -5.14 -14.19 -8.14
C ARG A 29 -4.98 -12.69 -8.43
N GLU A 30 -5.43 -11.87 -7.48
CA GLU A 30 -5.47 -10.42 -7.54
C GLU A 30 -5.19 -9.90 -6.12
N VAL A 31 -4.37 -8.84 -6.01
CA VAL A 31 -4.04 -8.22 -4.72
C VAL A 31 -4.38 -6.75 -4.77
N ILE A 32 -5.13 -6.27 -3.79
CA ILE A 32 -5.50 -4.86 -3.64
C ILE A 32 -4.93 -4.34 -2.33
N VAL A 33 -4.20 -3.23 -2.38
CA VAL A 33 -3.66 -2.54 -1.20
C VAL A 33 -4.27 -1.16 -1.07
N LEU A 34 -4.75 -0.86 0.14
CA LEU A 34 -5.29 0.47 0.48
C LEU A 34 -4.23 1.27 1.26
N VAL A 35 -3.94 2.48 0.80
CA VAL A 35 -2.97 3.37 1.43
C VAL A 35 -3.60 4.73 1.69
N ASN A 36 -3.65 5.14 2.96
CA ASN A 36 -4.25 6.41 3.33
C ASN A 36 -3.34 7.19 4.29
N GLY A 37 -3.23 8.49 4.03
CA GLY A 37 -2.59 9.46 4.89
C GLY A 37 -1.09 9.62 4.70
N HIS A 38 -0.60 10.83 5.04
CA HIS A 38 0.80 11.22 4.89
C HIS A 38 1.80 10.30 5.59
N GLY A 39 1.43 9.69 6.72
CA GLY A 39 2.30 8.77 7.45
C GLY A 39 2.69 7.50 6.67
N LYS A 40 2.07 7.26 5.51
CA LYS A 40 2.35 6.12 4.62
C LYS A 40 3.05 6.53 3.33
N ALA A 41 3.30 7.82 3.09
CA ALA A 41 3.83 8.31 1.82
C ALA A 41 5.19 7.70 1.47
N ARG A 42 6.11 7.67 2.44
CA ARG A 42 7.41 7.00 2.28
C ARG A 42 7.31 5.52 1.92
N ALA A 43 6.37 4.81 2.54
CA ALA A 43 6.18 3.39 2.26
C ALA A 43 5.61 3.17 0.85
N LEU A 44 4.71 4.04 0.41
CA LEU A 44 4.15 4.02 -0.95
C LEU A 44 5.25 4.30 -1.99
N GLN A 45 6.07 5.32 -1.75
CA GLN A 45 7.21 5.66 -2.60
C GLN A 45 8.19 4.48 -2.74
N ALA A 46 8.59 3.85 -1.63
CA ALA A 46 9.47 2.69 -1.67
C ALA A 46 8.83 1.47 -2.37
N THR A 47 7.49 1.34 -2.30
CA THR A 47 6.75 0.26 -2.93
C THR A 47 6.64 0.42 -4.45
N ILE A 48 6.50 1.64 -4.95
CA ILE A 48 6.25 1.91 -6.38
C ILE A 48 7.55 2.25 -7.12
N GLU A 49 8.38 3.12 -6.55
CA GLU A 49 9.57 3.67 -7.21
C GLU A 49 10.87 3.02 -6.75
N GLY A 50 10.85 2.36 -5.58
CA GLY A 50 11.99 1.61 -5.06
C GLY A 50 12.18 0.27 -5.75
N GLY A 51 13.36 -0.33 -5.59
CA GLY A 51 13.58 -1.72 -5.99
C GLY A 51 12.96 -2.71 -5.01
N VAL A 52 12.68 -3.93 -5.49
CA VAL A 52 12.20 -5.03 -4.66
C VAL A 52 13.18 -5.30 -3.51
N SER A 53 12.71 -5.19 -2.28
CA SER A 53 13.54 -5.32 -1.08
C SER A 53 12.76 -5.89 0.11
N GLN A 54 13.42 -6.77 0.88
CA GLN A 54 12.88 -7.32 2.12
C GLN A 54 12.66 -6.27 3.23
N SER A 55 13.37 -5.13 3.17
CA SER A 55 13.17 -4.01 4.10
C SER A 55 11.82 -3.30 3.86
N TRP A 56 11.27 -3.45 2.65
CA TRP A 56 9.98 -2.91 2.22
C TRP A 56 9.17 -4.02 1.56
N THR A 57 8.64 -4.95 2.35
CA THR A 57 8.00 -6.18 1.85
C THR A 57 6.87 -5.94 0.84
N CYS A 58 6.20 -4.80 0.90
CA CYS A 58 5.17 -4.39 -0.06
C CYS A 58 5.70 -4.23 -1.50
N SER A 59 7.00 -3.96 -1.68
CA SER A 59 7.66 -3.92 -3.00
C SER A 59 7.62 -5.27 -3.74
N ALA A 60 7.37 -6.40 -3.03
CA ALA A 60 7.13 -7.69 -3.67
C ALA A 60 5.93 -7.68 -4.63
N LEU A 61 4.98 -6.76 -4.45
CA LEU A 61 3.83 -6.59 -5.35
C LEU A 61 4.23 -6.17 -6.77
N GLN A 62 5.41 -5.59 -6.96
CA GLN A 62 5.95 -5.30 -8.30
C GLN A 62 6.12 -6.57 -9.15
N LEU A 63 6.29 -7.73 -8.51
CA LEU A 63 6.42 -9.03 -9.18
C LEU A 63 5.07 -9.71 -9.42
N HIS A 64 3.99 -9.17 -8.87
CA HIS A 64 2.67 -9.78 -8.94
C HIS A 64 1.99 -9.41 -10.28
N PRO A 65 1.44 -10.38 -11.03
CA PRO A 65 0.86 -10.11 -12.35
C PRO A 65 -0.40 -9.23 -12.31
N LYS A 66 -1.08 -9.16 -11.16
CA LYS A 66 -2.30 -8.36 -10.97
C LYS A 66 -2.35 -7.68 -9.60
N ALA A 67 -1.61 -6.60 -9.42
CA ALA A 67 -1.61 -5.81 -8.20
C ALA A 67 -2.26 -4.44 -8.45
N LEU A 68 -3.12 -4.01 -7.53
CA LEU A 68 -3.75 -2.69 -7.52
C LEU A 68 -3.44 -1.99 -6.20
N ILE A 69 -3.01 -0.73 -6.26
CA ILE A 69 -2.81 0.10 -5.09
C ILE A 69 -3.77 1.28 -5.17
N VAL A 70 -4.67 1.36 -4.20
CA VAL A 70 -5.61 2.47 -4.06
C VAL A 70 -5.07 3.39 -2.98
N CYS A 71 -4.82 4.65 -3.34
CA CYS A 71 -4.24 5.64 -2.45
C CYS A 71 -5.02 6.94 -2.42
N ASP A 72 -4.98 7.63 -1.28
CA ASP A 72 -5.43 9.02 -1.18
C ASP A 72 -4.33 9.99 -1.61
N GLU A 73 -4.72 11.24 -1.88
CA GLU A 73 -3.77 12.28 -2.29
C GLU A 73 -2.69 12.53 -1.23
N ALA A 74 -3.03 12.40 0.05
CA ALA A 74 -2.10 12.60 1.15
C ALA A 74 -0.97 11.55 1.18
N ALA A 75 -1.27 10.29 0.84
CA ALA A 75 -0.26 9.25 0.72
C ALA A 75 0.67 9.45 -0.49
N CYS A 76 0.24 10.19 -1.52
CA CYS A 76 1.06 10.42 -2.72
C CYS A 76 2.14 11.50 -2.55
N GLY A 77 2.23 12.15 -1.39
CA GLY A 77 3.10 13.33 -1.19
C GLY A 77 4.61 13.10 -1.37
N GLU A 78 5.09 11.86 -1.29
CA GLU A 78 6.51 11.52 -1.51
C GLU A 78 6.79 10.90 -2.90
N LEU A 79 5.76 10.71 -3.73
CA LEU A 79 5.94 10.22 -5.10
C LEU A 79 6.52 11.31 -6.00
N LYS A 80 7.27 10.90 -7.02
CA LYS A 80 7.66 11.83 -8.10
C LYS A 80 6.40 12.28 -8.83
N VAL A 81 6.40 13.56 -9.20
CA VAL A 81 5.29 14.18 -9.94
C VAL A 81 4.97 13.41 -11.22
N ASP A 82 5.99 12.93 -11.92
CA ASP A 82 5.81 12.16 -13.16
C ASP A 82 5.16 10.81 -12.90
N THR A 83 5.60 10.07 -11.87
CA THR A 83 4.98 8.80 -11.44
C THR A 83 3.51 8.99 -11.13
N TYR A 84 3.19 10.03 -10.35
CA TYR A 84 1.83 10.35 -9.97
C TYR A 84 0.94 10.69 -11.18
N LYS A 85 1.44 11.54 -12.09
CA LYS A 85 0.72 11.90 -13.33
C LYS A 85 0.52 10.70 -14.24
N TYR A 86 1.53 9.85 -14.38
CA TYR A 86 1.48 8.64 -15.20
C TYR A 86 0.33 7.72 -14.77
N PHE A 87 0.23 7.39 -13.48
CA PHE A 87 -0.85 6.52 -13.00
C PHE A 87 -2.23 7.19 -13.02
N LYS A 88 -2.30 8.52 -12.79
CA LYS A 88 -3.56 9.25 -12.94
C LYS A 88 -4.08 9.28 -14.37
N ASP A 89 -3.18 9.35 -15.35
CA ASP A 89 -3.54 9.33 -16.75
C ASP A 89 -4.08 7.95 -17.16
N ILE A 90 -3.37 6.88 -16.77
CA ILE A 90 -3.80 5.49 -17.00
C ILE A 90 -5.20 5.22 -16.43
N GLU A 91 -5.44 5.65 -15.19
CA GLU A 91 -6.70 5.38 -14.50
C GLU A 91 -7.75 6.49 -14.66
N SER A 92 -7.54 7.45 -15.57
CA SER A 92 -8.38 8.65 -15.69
C SER A 92 -9.88 8.36 -15.81
N GLU A 93 -10.25 7.26 -16.48
CA GLU A 93 -11.64 6.81 -16.62
C GLU A 93 -12.20 6.12 -15.35
N ASN A 94 -11.33 5.55 -14.53
CA ASN A 94 -11.64 4.73 -13.34
C ASN A 94 -11.52 5.50 -12.02
N LEU A 95 -11.16 6.78 -12.04
CA LEU A 95 -11.00 7.58 -10.81
C LEU A 95 -12.32 7.97 -10.15
N SER A 96 -13.44 7.95 -10.88
CA SER A 96 -14.75 8.29 -10.32
C SER A 96 -15.46 7.05 -9.77
N VAL A 97 -16.00 7.17 -8.56
CA VAL A 97 -16.80 6.12 -7.91
C VAL A 97 -18.00 5.73 -8.78
N GLU A 98 -18.57 6.69 -9.49
CA GLU A 98 -19.70 6.49 -10.41
C GLU A 98 -19.34 5.64 -11.63
N ASN A 99 -18.08 5.67 -12.09
CA ASN A 99 -17.63 4.82 -13.19
C ASN A 99 -17.23 3.41 -12.72
N LEU A 100 -16.80 3.26 -11.47
CA LEU A 100 -16.42 1.98 -10.88
C LEU A 100 -17.63 1.09 -10.49
N LEU A 101 -18.81 1.69 -10.29
CA LEU A 101 -20.03 1.00 -9.83
C LEU A 101 -21.05 0.72 -10.94
N LYS A 102 -20.71 1.00 -12.20
CA LYS A 102 -21.51 0.61 -13.37
C LYS A 102 -21.22 -0.83 -13.76
#